data_AF-A0A3E1Y6G3-F1
#
_entry.id   AF-A0A3E1Y6G3-F1
#
_cell.length_a   1.000
_cell.length_b   1.000
_cell.length_c   1.000
_cell.angle_alpha   90.00
_cell.angle_beta   90.00
_cell.angle_gamma   90.00
#
_symmetry.space_group_name_H-M   'P 1'
#
loop_
_entity.id
_entity.type
_entity.pdbx_description
1 polymer ?
#
loop_
_entity_poly.entity_id
_entity_poly.type
_entity_poly.pdbx_seq_one_letter_code
_entity_poly.pdbx_strand_id
1 'polypeptide(L)'
;MSTEQVCPWCGNANAPERTNLTSQPNVCPQCLRDLSNLNGPAANKIASTRRKIEENSIQLCISRGKINAIKYYRTEMNKLPGISVSLLEAKETIESMLNARRLHDLVKPPGRNGYVIALFLLALIIASIIYFFTHR
;
A
#
# COMPACT_ATOMS: atom_id res chain seq x y z
N MET A 1 15.23 -38.68 -35.51
CA MET A 1 14.36 -38.47 -34.34
C MET A 1 14.44 -36.98 -33.99
N SER A 2 13.52 -36.18 -34.54
CA SER A 2 13.49 -34.74 -34.28
C SER A 2 12.79 -34.50 -32.95
N THR A 3 13.50 -33.96 -31.96
CA THR A 3 12.90 -33.57 -30.69
C THR A 3 12.16 -32.25 -30.90
N GLU A 4 10.83 -32.30 -31.01
CA GLU A 4 9.99 -31.10 -31.01
C GLU A 4 10.16 -30.38 -29.67
N GLN A 5 10.89 -29.26 -29.66
CA GLN A 5 11.02 -28.41 -28.49
C GLN A 5 9.75 -27.56 -28.35
N VAL A 6 8.87 -28.01 -27.46
CA VAL A 6 7.61 -27.34 -27.17
C VAL A 6 7.80 -26.29 -26.07
N CYS A 7 7.17 -25.12 -26.22
CA CYS A 7 7.18 -24.07 -25.20
C CYS A 7 6.49 -24.56 -23.91
N PRO A 8 7.17 -24.48 -22.74
CA PRO A 8 6.62 -24.98 -21.47
C PRO A 8 5.44 -24.17 -20.92
N TRP A 9 5.14 -23.00 -21.49
CA TRP A 9 4.07 -22.11 -21.01
C TRP A 9 2.77 -22.21 -21.80
N CYS A 10 2.84 -22.58 -23.08
CA CYS A 10 1.66 -22.57 -23.96
C CYS A 10 1.56 -23.79 -24.89
N GLY A 11 2.53 -24.70 -24.86
CA GLY A 11 2.51 -25.87 -25.73
C GLY A 11 2.84 -25.58 -27.21
N ASN A 12 3.32 -24.37 -27.55
CA ASN A 12 3.62 -24.02 -28.94
C ASN A 12 4.95 -24.63 -29.41
N ALA A 13 4.94 -25.27 -30.57
CA ALA A 13 6.10 -25.94 -31.19
C ALA A 13 7.15 -24.99 -31.78
N ASN A 14 6.85 -23.69 -31.87
CA ASN A 14 7.75 -22.65 -32.38
C ASN A 14 8.65 -22.06 -31.27
N ALA A 15 9.27 -22.89 -30.43
CA ALA A 15 10.21 -22.42 -29.41
C ALA A 15 11.59 -22.12 -30.05
N PRO A 16 12.22 -20.96 -29.79
CA PRO A 16 13.52 -20.64 -30.35
C PRO A 16 14.60 -21.59 -29.81
N GLU A 17 15.45 -22.05 -30.73
CA GLU A 17 16.53 -22.99 -30.46
C GLU A 17 17.53 -22.40 -29.44
N ARG A 18 17.96 -23.24 -28.49
CA ARG A 18 18.80 -22.88 -27.34
C ARG A 18 20.04 -22.11 -27.78
N THR A 19 20.07 -20.80 -27.54
CA THR A 19 21.33 -20.06 -27.47
C THR A 19 21.73 -19.94 -26.01
N ASN A 20 22.75 -20.71 -25.65
CA ASN A 20 23.39 -20.63 -24.34
C ASN A 20 23.87 -19.19 -24.13
N LEU A 21 23.29 -18.48 -23.18
CA LEU A 21 23.95 -17.69 -22.14
C LEU A 21 22.89 -16.81 -21.44
N THR A 22 22.82 -16.95 -20.11
CA THR A 22 22.12 -16.04 -19.17
C THR A 22 20.62 -16.27 -18.96
N SER A 23 20.28 -17.18 -18.03
CA SER A 23 19.17 -17.11 -17.05
C SER A 23 17.82 -16.47 -17.43
N GLN A 24 17.38 -16.53 -18.67
CA GLN A 24 16.01 -16.18 -19.05
C GLN A 24 15.20 -17.44 -19.36
N PRO A 25 13.96 -17.56 -18.89
CA PRO A 25 13.11 -18.69 -19.22
C PRO A 25 12.83 -18.69 -20.72
N ASN A 26 13.03 -19.84 -21.38
CA ASN A 26 12.71 -20.07 -22.78
C ASN A 26 11.20 -19.94 -22.99
N VAL A 27 10.74 -18.73 -23.28
CA VAL A 27 9.34 -18.36 -23.43
C VAL A 27 9.10 -18.04 -24.90
N CYS A 28 8.03 -18.61 -25.48
CA CYS A 28 7.69 -18.37 -26.88
C CYS A 28 7.50 -16.86 -27.17
N PRO A 29 7.79 -16.35 -28.38
CA PRO A 29 7.66 -14.92 -28.67
C PRO A 29 6.24 -14.38 -28.44
N GLN A 30 5.22 -15.23 -28.55
CA GLN A 30 3.84 -14.88 -28.23
C GLN A 30 3.60 -14.70 -26.72
N CYS A 31 4.08 -15.67 -25.94
CA CYS A 31 4.07 -15.69 -24.49
C CYS A 31 4.90 -14.51 -23.91
N LEU A 32 6.03 -14.19 -24.55
CA LEU A 32 6.88 -13.07 -24.20
C LEU A 32 6.18 -11.74 -24.47
N ARG A 33 5.45 -11.66 -25.59
CA ARG A 33 4.64 -10.49 -25.93
C ARG A 33 3.52 -10.29 -24.90
N ASP A 34 2.85 -11.35 -24.47
CA ASP A 34 1.82 -11.29 -23.43
C ASP A 34 2.40 -10.86 -22.07
N LEU A 35 3.57 -11.38 -21.67
CA LEU A 35 4.30 -10.90 -20.50
C LEU A 35 4.72 -9.42 -20.62
N SER A 36 5.16 -9.00 -21.80
CA SER A 36 5.57 -7.61 -22.05
C SER A 36 4.38 -6.65 -22.03
N ASN A 37 3.19 -7.10 -22.46
CA ASN A 37 1.95 -6.33 -22.40
C ASN A 37 1.48 -6.17 -20.95
N LEU A 38 1.67 -7.18 -20.10
CA LEU A 38 1.44 -7.08 -18.65
C LEU A 38 2.39 -6.06 -17.99
N ASN A 39 3.64 -5.97 -18.47
CA ASN A 39 4.66 -5.04 -17.99
C ASN A 39 4.72 -3.72 -18.79
N GLY A 40 3.63 -3.36 -19.47
CA GLY A 40 3.59 -2.19 -20.34
C GLY A 40 3.91 -0.86 -19.61
N PRO A 41 4.14 0.23 -20.37
CA PRO A 41 4.49 1.55 -19.82
C PRO A 41 3.46 2.09 -18.82
N ALA A 42 2.20 1.67 -18.94
CA ALA A 42 1.14 2.00 -17.98
C ALA A 42 1.35 1.33 -16.61
N ALA A 43 1.75 0.05 -16.57
CA ALA A 43 2.04 -0.66 -15.31
C ALA A 43 3.25 -0.04 -14.59
N ASN A 44 4.30 0.30 -15.34
CA ASN A 44 5.47 1.01 -14.80
C ASN A 44 5.13 2.43 -14.27
N LYS A 45 4.18 3.12 -14.91
CA LYS A 45 3.68 4.42 -14.46
C LYS A 45 2.86 4.31 -13.16
N ILE A 46 2.06 3.26 -13.01
CA ILE A 46 1.31 2.98 -11.78
C ILE A 46 2.27 2.63 -10.64
N ALA A 47 3.27 1.79 -10.89
CA ALA A 47 4.28 1.41 -9.90
C ALA A 47 5.12 2.61 -9.42
N SER A 48 5.52 3.50 -10.33
CA SER A 48 6.25 4.72 -9.95
C SER A 48 5.36 5.71 -9.19
N THR A 49 4.09 5.85 -9.57
CA THR A 49 3.12 6.68 -8.84
C THR A 49 2.88 6.15 -7.43
N ARG A 50 2.75 4.83 -7.27
CA ARG A 50 2.63 4.16 -5.97
C ARG A 50 3.81 4.47 -5.04
N ARG A 51 5.05 4.33 -5.53
CA ARG A 51 6.25 4.68 -4.74
C ARG A 51 6.25 6.14 -4.29
N LYS A 52 5.79 7.05 -5.17
CA LYS A 52 5.68 8.48 -4.83
C LYS A 52 4.64 8.75 -3.74
N ILE A 53 3.51 8.04 -3.78
CA ILE A 53 2.46 8.12 -2.75
C ILE A 53 3.00 7.60 -1.41
N GLU A 54 3.72 6.47 -1.43
CA GLU A 54 4.35 5.89 -0.23
C GLU A 54 5.33 6.87 0.42
N GLU A 55 6.25 7.45 -0.36
CA GLU A 55 7.24 8.40 0.15
C GLU A 55 6.58 9.67 0.74
N ASN A 56 5.59 10.24 0.02
CA ASN A 56 4.82 11.37 0.51
C ASN A 56 4.06 11.04 1.80
N SER A 57 3.50 9.84 1.90
CA SER A 57 2.76 9.39 3.09
C SER A 57 3.68 9.35 4.31
N ILE A 58 4.94 8.95 4.14
CA ILE A 58 5.93 8.92 5.21
C ILE A 58 6.31 10.35 5.65
N GLN A 59 6.51 11.27 4.71
CA GLN A 59 6.75 12.68 5.04
C GLN A 59 5.56 13.32 5.78
N LEU A 60 4.34 12.97 5.39
CA LEU A 60 3.10 13.38 6.09
C LEU A 60 3.02 12.80 7.50
N CYS A 61 3.45 11.55 7.70
CA CYS A 61 3.53 10.91 9.00
C CYS A 61 4.43 11.69 9.97
N ILE A 62 5.60 12.12 9.48
CA ILE A 62 6.59 12.87 10.26
C ILE A 62 6.07 14.29 10.58
N SER A 63 5.57 15.02 9.57
CA SER A 63 5.20 16.43 9.71
C SER A 63 3.84 16.68 10.38
N ARG A 64 2.84 15.83 10.07
CA ARG A 64 1.42 16.04 10.44
C ARG A 64 0.80 14.89 11.22
N GLY A 65 1.56 13.84 11.51
CA GLY A 65 1.14 12.67 12.29
C GLY A 65 0.48 11.55 11.48
N LYS A 66 0.36 10.38 12.09
CA LYS A 66 -0.08 9.12 11.42
C LYS A 66 -1.45 9.21 10.76
N ILE A 67 -2.42 9.87 11.40
CA ILE A 67 -3.80 9.92 10.90
C ILE A 67 -3.88 10.60 9.53
N ASN A 68 -3.15 11.71 9.36
CA ASN A 68 -3.13 12.45 8.11
C ASN A 68 -2.46 11.66 6.99
N ALA A 69 -1.40 10.91 7.31
CA ALA A 69 -0.74 10.01 6.37
C ALA A 69 -1.66 8.87 5.92
N ILE A 70 -2.37 8.21 6.85
CA ILE A 70 -3.32 7.11 6.53
C ILE A 70 -4.44 7.62 5.61
N LYS A 71 -4.97 8.80 5.91
CA LYS A 71 -6.00 9.43 5.07
C LYS A 71 -5.46 9.72 3.66
N TYR A 72 -4.27 10.33 3.57
CA TYR A 72 -3.63 10.64 2.29
C TYR A 72 -3.36 9.39 1.45
N TYR A 73 -2.73 8.37 2.05
CA TYR A 73 -2.40 7.11 1.38
C TYR A 73 -3.64 6.45 0.80
N ARG A 74 -4.72 6.34 1.60
CA ARG A 74 -5.99 5.77 1.15
C ARG A 74 -6.60 6.58 0.01
N THR A 75 -6.62 7.91 0.11
CA THR A 75 -7.22 8.76 -0.93
C THR A 75 -6.44 8.72 -2.23
N GLU A 76 -5.11 8.68 -2.19
CA GLU A 76 -4.29 8.65 -3.40
C GLU A 76 -4.23 7.25 -4.01
N MET A 77 -4.20 6.18 -3.21
CA MET A 77 -4.28 4.81 -3.73
C MET A 77 -5.62 4.55 -4.41
N ASN A 78 -6.73 5.03 -3.86
CA ASN A 78 -8.06 4.85 -4.47
C ASN A 78 -8.27 5.69 -5.75
N LYS A 79 -7.35 6.60 -6.09
CA LYS A 79 -7.35 7.29 -7.38
C LYS A 79 -6.69 6.46 -8.48
N LEU A 80 -5.95 5.40 -8.12
CA LEU A 80 -5.33 4.52 -9.11
C LEU A 80 -6.38 3.55 -9.67
N PRO A 81 -6.48 3.41 -11.00
CA PRO A 81 -7.44 2.51 -11.61
C PRO A 81 -7.13 1.06 -11.23
N GLY A 82 -8.17 0.33 -10.78
CA GLY A 82 -8.06 -1.09 -10.39
C GLY A 82 -7.50 -1.35 -9.00
N ILE A 83 -7.26 -0.31 -8.18
CA ILE A 83 -6.76 -0.44 -6.81
C ILE A 83 -7.78 0.19 -5.86
N SER A 84 -8.30 -0.62 -4.92
CA SER A 84 -9.12 -0.15 -3.81
C SER A 84 -8.47 -0.58 -2.50
N VAL A 85 -8.11 0.40 -1.68
CA VAL A 85 -7.45 0.18 -0.40
C VAL A 85 -8.42 0.46 0.73
N SER A 86 -8.57 -0.54 1.60
CA SER A 86 -9.38 -0.42 2.81
C SER A 86 -8.69 0.45 3.86
N LEU A 87 -9.43 0.95 4.85
CA LEU A 87 -8.83 1.79 5.89
C LEU A 87 -7.86 0.99 6.78
N LEU A 88 -8.16 -0.28 7.03
CA LEU A 88 -7.31 -1.18 7.81
C LEU A 88 -6.01 -1.49 7.05
N GLU A 89 -6.11 -1.79 5.77
CA GLU A 89 -4.95 -2.06 4.91
C GLU A 89 -4.04 -0.82 4.75
N ALA A 90 -4.64 0.38 4.62
CA ALA A 90 -3.88 1.62 4.63
C ALA A 90 -3.12 1.84 5.96
N LYS A 91 -3.75 1.49 7.08
CA LYS A 91 -3.11 1.56 8.41
C LYS A 91 -1.92 0.60 8.50
N GLU A 92 -2.13 -0.68 8.17
CA GLU A 92 -1.08 -1.71 8.24
C GLU A 92 0.09 -1.39 7.30
N THR A 93 -0.21 -0.89 6.09
CA THR A 93 0.85 -0.49 5.15
C THR A 93 1.68 0.66 5.73
N ILE A 94 1.05 1.68 6.31
CA ILE A 94 1.81 2.79 6.90
C ILE A 94 2.59 2.36 8.14
N GLU A 95 2.01 1.53 9.00
CA GLU A 95 2.70 1.01 10.19
C GLU A 95 3.88 0.12 9.79
N SER A 96 3.73 -0.75 8.80
CA SER A 96 4.83 -1.55 8.27
C SER A 96 5.92 -0.69 7.62
N MET A 97 5.57 0.35 6.87
CA MET A 97 6.54 1.30 6.29
C MET A 97 7.32 2.07 7.37
N LEU A 98 6.64 2.52 8.42
CA LEU A 98 7.27 3.19 9.55
C LEU A 98 8.19 2.24 10.33
N ASN A 99 7.76 1.00 10.53
CA ASN A 99 8.51 -0.01 11.25
C ASN A 99 9.76 -0.43 10.47
N ALA A 100 9.63 -0.69 9.16
CA ALA A 100 10.73 -1.05 8.27
C ALA A 100 11.84 0.02 8.25
N ARG A 101 11.47 1.30 8.38
CA ARG A 101 12.40 2.43 8.39
C ARG A 101 12.80 2.90 9.79
N ARG A 102 12.32 2.25 10.86
CA ARG A 102 12.51 2.66 12.27
C ARG A 102 12.15 4.13 12.54
N LEU A 103 11.15 4.65 11.83
CA LEU A 103 10.74 6.06 11.91
C LEU A 103 9.70 6.32 13.00
N HIS A 104 9.37 5.32 13.83
CA HIS A 104 8.31 5.44 14.84
C HIS A 104 8.52 6.60 15.81
N ASP A 105 9.77 6.88 16.19
CA ASP A 105 10.11 7.94 17.14
C ASP A 105 10.12 9.34 16.50
N LEU A 106 10.19 9.42 15.16
CA LEU A 106 10.15 10.67 14.40
C LEU A 106 8.72 11.10 14.04
N VAL A 107 7.74 10.21 14.23
CA VAL A 107 6.34 10.56 13.97
C VAL A 107 5.87 11.51 15.06
N LYS A 108 5.40 12.70 14.63
CA LYS A 108 4.79 13.68 15.53
C LYS A 108 3.73 13.02 16.42
N PRO A 109 3.88 13.04 17.76
CA PRO A 109 2.90 12.47 18.66
C PRO A 109 1.56 13.20 18.54
N PRO A 110 0.44 12.52 18.79
CA PRO A 110 -0.87 13.15 18.79
C PRO A 110 -0.89 14.32 19.78
N GLY A 111 -1.42 15.46 19.35
CA GLY A 111 -1.39 16.70 20.13
C GLY A 111 -2.06 16.53 21.50
N ARG A 112 -1.39 17.03 22.55
CA ARG A 112 -1.79 16.97 23.96
C ARG A 112 -3.21 17.53 24.22
N ASN A 113 -3.72 18.36 23.32
CA ASN A 113 -5.03 19.01 23.41
C ASN A 113 -6.20 18.02 23.29
N GLY A 114 -6.03 16.90 22.57
CA GLY A 114 -7.09 15.89 22.44
C GLY A 114 -7.43 15.21 23.78
N TYR A 115 -6.44 15.08 24.67
CA TYR A 115 -6.62 14.50 26.00
C TYR A 115 -7.48 15.39 26.90
N VAL A 116 -7.28 16.71 26.85
CA VAL A 116 -8.07 17.68 27.65
C VAL A 116 -9.54 17.65 27.25
N ILE A 117 -9.82 17.59 25.94
CA ILE A 117 -11.20 17.48 25.42
C ILE A 117 -11.86 16.19 25.90
N ALA A 118 -11.14 15.06 25.86
CA ALA A 118 -11.64 13.78 26.35
C ALA A 118 -11.95 13.81 27.85
N LEU A 119 -11.09 14.42 28.66
CA LEU A 119 -11.33 14.60 30.09
C LEU A 119 -12.55 15.47 30.38
N PHE A 120 -12.73 16.56 29.61
CA PHE A 120 -13.87 17.45 29.78
C PHE A 120 -15.20 16.73 29.47
N LEU A 121 -15.23 15.94 28.40
CA LEU A 121 -16.39 15.12 28.06
C LEU A 121 -16.69 14.05 29.13
N LEU A 122 -15.65 13.40 29.65
CA LEU A 122 -15.80 12.41 30.74
C LEU A 122 -16.40 13.05 32.00
N ALA A 123 -15.91 14.24 32.38
CA ALA A 123 -16.42 14.99 33.53
C ALA A 123 -17.90 15.36 33.36
N LEU A 124 -18.32 15.79 32.15
CA LEU A 124 -19.73 16.09 31.86
C LEU A 124 -20.64 14.87 31.98
N ILE A 125 -20.19 13.70 31.54
CA ILE A 125 -20.95 12.45 31.68
C ILE A 125 -21.13 12.11 33.16
N ILE A 126 -20.06 12.17 33.95
CA ILE A 126 -20.12 11.89 35.39
C ILE A 126 -21.05 12.89 36.09
N ALA A 127 -20.93 14.19 35.79
CA ALA A 127 -21.81 15.22 36.34
C ALA A 127 -23.27 14.99 35.97
N SER A 128 -23.57 14.61 34.73
CA SER A 128 -24.92 14.27 34.28
C SER A 128 -25.49 13.07 35.03
N ILE A 129 -24.68 12.04 35.28
CA ILE A 129 -25.10 10.85 36.04
C ILE A 129 -25.40 11.24 37.49
N ILE A 130 -24.49 11.97 38.15
CA ILE A 130 -24.68 12.42 39.54
C ILE A 130 -25.93 13.27 39.64
N TYR A 131 -26.12 14.25 38.74
CA TYR A 131 -27.32 15.08 38.72
C TYR A 131 -28.59 14.23 38.59
N PHE A 132 -28.61 13.27 37.67
CA PHE A 132 -29.76 12.40 37.47
C PHE A 132 -30.07 11.50 38.67
N PHE A 133 -29.06 11.03 39.40
CA PHE A 133 -29.23 10.20 40.60
C PHE A 133 -29.51 11.00 41.87
N THR A 134 -29.10 12.27 41.94
CA THR A 134 -29.27 13.11 43.14
C THR A 134 -30.57 13.91 43.11
N HIS A 135 -31.10 14.22 41.92
CA HIS A 135 -32.28 15.06 41.72
C HIS A 135 -33.56 14.27 41.40
N ARG A 136 -33.50 12.94 41.49
CA ARG A 136 -34.63 12.01 41.39
C ARG A 136 -34.99 11.51 42.78
#